data_AF-A0A3B5MSI3-F1
#
_entry.id   AF-A0A3B5MSI3-F1
#
_cell.length_a   1.000
_cell.length_b   1.000
_cell.length_c   1.000
_cell.angle_alpha   90.00
_cell.angle_beta   90.00
_cell.angle_gamma   90.00
#
_symmetry.space_group_name_H-M   'P 1'
#
loop_
_entity.id
_entity.type
_entity.pdbx_description
1 polymer ?
#
loop_
_entity_poly.entity_id
_entity_poly.type
_entity_poly.pdbx_seq_one_letter_code
_entity_poly.pdbx_strand_id
1 'polypeptide(L)'
;MACSKQSAKDYIANARVYLVGELRNLSVILENLYQQKVLTDEEVSKIKAEKDDYDRTRAILDSVTRKGEAACYRFLRIIDQTRRRTLERPTPIFKISHEASTEATKFDLHHWISCFSFTEDPETDQNYIQGNYCHVFDILSLY
;
A
#
# COMPACT_ATOMS: atom_id res chain seq x y z
N MET A 1 25.56 2.10 -6.83
CA MET A 1 24.30 2.81 -7.20
C MET A 1 23.61 3.18 -5.90
N ALA A 2 23.41 4.46 -5.63
CA ALA A 2 22.73 4.91 -4.42
C ALA A 2 21.30 4.38 -4.45
N CYS A 3 21.03 3.34 -3.65
CA CYS A 3 19.68 2.91 -3.34
C CYS A 3 19.08 3.97 -2.41
N SER A 4 18.71 5.11 -2.99
CA SER A 4 17.95 6.12 -2.27
C SER A 4 16.63 5.46 -1.89
N LYS A 5 16.50 5.07 -0.62
CA LYS A 5 15.23 4.58 -0.06
C LYS A 5 14.19 5.65 -0.37
N GLN A 6 13.29 5.36 -1.31
CA GLN A 6 12.21 6.28 -1.63
C GLN A 6 11.34 6.45 -0.39
N SER A 7 11.05 7.69 -0.02
CA SER A 7 10.20 7.97 1.14
C SER A 7 8.81 7.36 0.90
N ALA A 8 8.15 6.88 1.96
CA ALA A 8 6.78 6.37 1.91
C ALA A 8 5.84 7.42 1.29
N LYS A 9 6.05 8.70 1.61
CA LYS A 9 5.30 9.80 1.02
C LYS A 9 5.51 9.91 -0.49
N ASP A 10 6.76 9.87 -0.97
CA ASP A 10 7.08 9.90 -2.40
C ASP A 10 6.56 8.64 -3.12
N TYR A 11 6.57 7.49 -2.44
CA TYR A 11 6.04 6.23 -2.96
C TYR A 11 4.54 6.33 -3.24
N ILE A 12 3.77 6.87 -2.29
CA ILE A 12 2.34 7.12 -2.46
C ILE A 12 2.09 8.20 -3.50
N ALA A 13 2.88 9.29 -3.49
CA ALA A 13 2.70 10.39 -4.43
C ALA A 13 2.82 9.92 -5.88
N ASN A 14 3.81 9.08 -6.17
CA ASN A 14 4.04 8.52 -7.51
C ASN A 14 2.93 7.55 -7.95
N ALA A 15 2.29 6.87 -6.99
CA ALA A 15 1.19 5.94 -7.28
C ALA A 15 -0.21 6.56 -7.13
N ARG A 16 -0.32 7.83 -6.73
CA ARG A 16 -1.59 8.48 -6.34
C ARG A 16 -2.67 8.33 -7.41
N VAL A 17 -2.33 8.54 -8.68
CA VAL A 17 -3.29 8.45 -9.79
C VAL A 17 -3.87 7.04 -9.94
N TYR A 18 -3.06 6.00 -9.74
CA TYR A 18 -3.51 4.62 -9.81
C TYR A 18 -4.30 4.22 -8.57
N LEU A 19 -3.85 4.65 -7.40
CA LEU A 19 -4.52 4.39 -6.14
C LEU A 19 -5.94 4.93 -6.13
N VAL A 20 -6.18 6.14 -6.63
CA VAL A 20 -7.53 6.74 -6.64
C VAL A 20 -8.51 5.98 -7.54
N GLY A 21 -8.04 5.36 -8.63
CA GLY A 21 -8.91 4.60 -9.55
C GLY A 21 -9.08 3.12 -9.20
N GLU A 22 -8.07 2.49 -8.60
CA GLU A 22 -7.99 1.03 -8.46
C GLU A 22 -8.18 0.54 -7.01
N LEU A 23 -8.11 1.41 -5.99
CA LEU A 23 -8.35 1.01 -4.61
C LEU A 23 -9.81 0.62 -4.38
N ARG A 24 -10.01 -0.61 -3.87
CA ARG A 24 -11.33 -1.10 -3.47
C ARG A 24 -11.41 -1.34 -1.98
N ASN A 25 -12.63 -1.49 -1.48
CA ASN A 25 -12.91 -1.74 -0.07
C ASN A 25 -12.34 -0.64 0.85
N LEU A 26 -12.55 0.63 0.47
CA LEU A 26 -12.08 1.83 1.18
C LEU A 26 -12.49 1.84 2.66
N SER A 27 -13.65 1.25 2.98
CA SER A 27 -14.13 1.11 4.36
C SER A 27 -13.14 0.33 5.24
N VAL A 28 -12.55 -0.75 4.72
CA VAL A 28 -11.56 -1.57 5.46
C VAL A 28 -10.29 -0.76 5.72
N ILE A 29 -9.82 -0.01 4.72
CA ILE A 29 -8.62 0.82 4.84
C ILE A 29 -8.84 1.95 5.83
N LEU A 30 -9.98 2.62 5.74
CA LEU A 30 -10.36 3.72 6.61
C LEU A 30 -10.47 3.26 8.07
N GLU A 31 -11.08 2.10 8.31
CA GLU A 31 -11.18 1.52 9.65
C GLU A 31 -9.80 1.15 10.22
N ASN A 32 -8.92 0.55 9.42
CA ASN A 32 -7.56 0.22 9.84
C ASN A 32 -6.75 1.49 10.17
N LEU A 33 -6.89 2.55 9.37
CA LEU A 33 -6.25 3.84 9.63
C LEU A 33 -6.74 4.50 10.92
N TYR A 34 -8.03 4.37 11.22
CA TYR A 34 -8.61 4.85 12.48
C TYR A 34 -8.11 4.03 13.68
N GLN A 35 -8.12 2.69 13.57
CA GLN A 35 -7.65 1.79 14.63
C GLN A 35 -6.16 2.00 14.96
N GLN A 36 -5.33 2.26 13.95
CA GLN A 36 -3.92 2.60 14.13
C GLN A 36 -3.71 4.06 14.57
N LYS A 37 -4.78 4.81 14.87
CA LYS A 37 -4.77 6.23 15.25
C LYS A 37 -4.02 7.12 14.25
N VAL A 38 -3.95 6.69 12.98
CA VAL A 38 -3.39 7.50 11.90
C VAL A 38 -4.35 8.65 11.63
N LEU A 39 -5.64 8.36 11.44
CA LEU A 39 -6.68 9.37 11.23
C LEU A 39 -7.45 9.67 12.52
N THR A 40 -7.85 10.92 12.73
CA THR A 40 -8.74 11.30 13.83
C THR A 40 -10.21 11.04 13.48
N ASP A 41 -11.08 11.06 14.49
CA ASP A 41 -12.53 10.93 14.29
C ASP A 41 -13.08 11.97 13.32
N GLU A 42 -12.61 13.22 13.43
CA GLU A 42 -13.01 14.31 12.54
C GLU A 42 -12.61 14.03 11.08
N GLU A 43 -11.40 13.53 10.85
CA GLU A 43 -10.93 13.17 9.51
C GLU A 43 -11.73 12.01 8.93
N VAL A 44 -11.99 10.98 9.74
CA VAL A 44 -12.78 9.81 9.32
C VAL A 44 -14.21 10.24 8.98
N SER A 45 -14.82 11.12 9.79
CA SER A 45 -16.16 11.65 9.54
C SER A 45 -16.21 12.45 8.23
N LYS A 46 -15.23 13.33 7.98
CA LYS A 46 -15.09 14.06 6.72
C LYS A 46 -14.97 13.13 5.51
N ILE A 47 -14.13 12.09 5.62
CA ILE A 47 -13.96 11.11 4.54
C ILE A 47 -15.26 10.33 4.31
N LYS A 48 -15.97 9.92 5.37
CA LYS A 48 -17.27 9.21 5.24
C LYS A 48 -18.37 10.06 4.63
N ALA A 49 -18.33 11.39 4.84
CA ALA A 49 -19.29 12.33 4.28
C ALA A 49 -19.16 12.52 2.76
N GLU A 50 -18.02 12.10 2.18
CA GLU A 50 -17.78 12.22 0.75
C GLU A 50 -18.70 11.29 -0.06
N LYS A 51 -19.14 11.80 -1.22
CA LYS A 51 -20.24 11.19 -1.99
C LYS A 51 -19.82 9.98 -2.82
N ASP A 52 -18.63 10.02 -3.41
CA ASP A 52 -18.14 8.96 -4.27
C ASP A 52 -16.80 8.38 -3.78
N ASP A 53 -16.50 7.18 -4.26
CA ASP A 53 -15.31 6.44 -3.85
C ASP A 53 -14.00 7.05 -4.38
N TYR A 54 -14.06 7.81 -5.49
CA TYR A 54 -12.91 8.51 -6.05
C TYR A 54 -12.48 9.65 -5.12
N ASP A 55 -13.40 10.52 -4.73
CA ASP A 55 -13.13 11.62 -3.80
C ASP A 55 -12.80 11.11 -2.39
N ARG A 56 -13.42 10.00 -1.94
CA ARG A 56 -13.03 9.32 -0.69
C ARG A 56 -11.58 8.88 -0.71
N THR A 57 -11.16 8.22 -1.79
CA THR A 57 -9.77 7.75 -1.90
C THR A 57 -8.81 8.92 -1.94
N ARG A 58 -9.17 9.98 -2.67
CA ARG A 58 -8.39 11.22 -2.69
C ARG A 58 -8.26 11.83 -1.30
N ALA A 59 -9.34 11.87 -0.52
CA ALA A 59 -9.35 12.40 0.84
C ALA A 59 -8.48 11.57 1.80
N ILE A 60 -8.54 10.23 1.70
CA ILE A 60 -7.67 9.32 2.47
C ILE A 60 -6.20 9.63 2.16
N LEU A 61 -5.83 9.65 0.87
CA LEU A 61 -4.46 9.90 0.43
C LEU A 61 -3.97 11.29 0.88
N ASP A 62 -4.84 12.30 0.82
CA ASP A 62 -4.51 13.66 1.23
C ASP A 62 -4.29 13.77 2.74
N SER A 63 -5.12 13.11 3.55
CA SER A 63 -4.95 13.06 5.00
C SER A 63 -3.67 12.34 5.43
N VAL A 64 -3.37 11.16 4.87
CA VAL A 64 -2.13 10.44 5.22
C VAL A 64 -0.89 11.20 4.77
N THR A 65 -0.94 11.85 3.59
CA THR A 65 0.17 12.67 3.07
C THR A 65 0.41 13.92 3.91
N ARG A 66 -0.66 14.57 4.40
CA ARG A 66 -0.58 15.75 5.27
C ARG A 66 0.00 15.44 6.64
N LYS A 67 -0.28 14.27 7.20
CA LYS A 67 0.30 13.82 8.48
C LYS A 67 1.79 13.50 8.38
N GLY A 68 2.26 13.19 7.19
CA GLY A 68 3.68 13.02 6.91
C GLY A 68 4.11 11.56 6.81
N GLU A 69 5.41 11.36 6.89
CA GLU A 69 6.09 10.12 6.49
C GLU A 69 5.61 8.90 7.26
N ALA A 70 5.48 9.01 8.59
CA ALA A 70 5.03 7.91 9.44
C ALA A 70 3.60 7.45 9.09
N ALA A 71 2.69 8.38 8.78
CA ALA A 71 1.33 8.06 8.37
C ALA A 71 1.30 7.39 6.98
N CYS A 72 2.14 7.87 6.06
CA CYS A 72 2.32 7.25 4.74
C CYS A 72 2.84 5.82 4.87
N TYR A 73 3.84 5.58 5.72
CA TYR A 73 4.37 4.24 5.96
C TYR A 73 3.31 3.29 6.54
N ARG A 74 2.54 3.74 7.54
CA ARG A 74 1.43 2.95 8.12
C ARG A 74 0.35 2.64 7.08
N PHE A 75 0.02 3.60 6.22
CA PHE A 75 -0.92 3.39 5.12
C PHE A 75 -0.43 2.31 4.15
N LEU A 76 0.84 2.36 3.70
CA LEU A 76 1.43 1.33 2.85
C LEU A 76 1.38 -0.05 3.53
N ARG A 77 1.66 -0.11 4.83
CA ARG A 77 1.59 -1.35 5.60
C ARG A 77 0.17 -1.91 5.67
N ILE A 78 -0.85 -1.05 5.83
CA ILE A 78 -2.25 -1.46 5.77
C ILE A 78 -2.58 -2.03 4.40
N ILE A 79 -2.19 -1.35 3.31
CA ILE A 79 -2.40 -1.86 1.94
C ILE A 79 -1.77 -3.25 1.77
N ASP A 80 -0.53 -3.44 2.24
CA ASP A 80 0.14 -4.75 2.15
C ASP A 80 -0.59 -5.83 2.96
N GLN A 81 -1.01 -5.52 4.18
CA GLN A 81 -1.71 -6.46 5.06
C GLN A 81 -3.12 -6.79 4.55
N THR A 82 -3.84 -5.79 4.08
CA THR A 82 -5.20 -5.95 3.55
C THR A 82 -5.21 -6.28 2.07
N ARG A 83 -4.05 -6.49 1.42
CA ARG A 83 -3.94 -6.71 -0.05
C ARG A 83 -4.87 -7.77 -0.59
N ARG A 84 -5.13 -8.84 0.18
CA ARG A 84 -6.07 -9.92 -0.20
C ARG A 84 -7.54 -9.50 -0.21
N ARG A 85 -7.89 -8.43 0.50
CA ARG A 85 -9.24 -7.88 0.67
C ARG A 85 -9.43 -6.56 -0.09
N THR A 86 -8.42 -5.72 -0.18
CA THR A 86 -8.52 -4.35 -0.75
C THR A 86 -8.04 -4.23 -2.18
N LEU A 87 -7.23 -5.19 -2.65
CA LEU A 87 -6.84 -5.31 -4.05
C LEU A 87 -7.63 -6.48 -4.66
N GLU A 88 -8.16 -6.31 -5.87
CA GLU A 88 -8.73 -7.44 -6.60
C GLU A 88 -7.65 -8.52 -6.70
N ARG A 89 -7.96 -9.73 -6.21
CA ARG A 89 -7.12 -10.89 -6.48
C ARG A 89 -7.14 -11.04 -8.00
N PRO A 90 -5.99 -11.10 -8.70
CA PRO A 90 -6.01 -11.65 -10.04
C PRO A 90 -6.50 -13.08 -9.86
N THR A 91 -7.78 -13.31 -10.16
CA THR A 91 -8.28 -14.66 -10.35
C THR A 91 -7.33 -15.29 -11.34
N PRO A 92 -6.71 -16.45 -11.04
CA PRO A 92 -6.10 -17.25 -12.08
C PRO A 92 -7.28 -17.76 -12.92
N ILE A 93 -7.75 -16.91 -13.83
CA ILE A 93 -8.54 -17.39 -14.95
C ILE A 93 -7.53 -18.24 -15.69
N PHE A 94 -7.69 -19.55 -15.60
CA PHE A 94 -7.15 -20.49 -16.56
C PHE A 94 -7.59 -20.00 -17.95
N LYS A 95 -6.83 -19.09 -18.56
CA LYS A 95 -6.94 -18.79 -19.98
C LYS A 95 -5.93 -19.67 -20.68
N ILE A 96 -6.36 -20.90 -20.93
CA ILE A 96 -5.90 -21.63 -22.11
C ILE A 96 -6.51 -20.90 -23.30
N SER A 97 -5.87 -19.83 -23.78
CA SER A 97 -6.05 -19.35 -25.15
C SER A 97 -4.93 -18.38 -25.50
N HIS A 98 -4.05 -18.91 -26.33
CA HIS A 98 -3.02 -18.23 -27.08
C HIS A 98 -3.68 -17.27 -28.09
N GLU A 99 -4.08 -16.08 -27.68
CA GLU A 99 -4.56 -15.04 -28.60
C GLU A 99 -4.07 -13.65 -28.17
N ALA A 100 -2.96 -13.28 -28.81
CA ALA A 100 -2.56 -11.95 -29.23
C ALA A 100 -3.16 -10.74 -28.47
N SER A 101 -2.35 -10.24 -27.54
CA SER A 101 -1.99 -8.82 -27.47
C SER A 101 -3.13 -7.81 -27.51
N THR A 102 -3.65 -7.50 -26.33
CA THR A 102 -3.98 -6.12 -25.89
C THR A 102 -3.87 -6.09 -24.35
N GLU A 103 -2.71 -6.48 -23.82
CA GLU A 103 -2.37 -6.25 -22.41
C GLU A 103 -2.08 -4.75 -22.21
N ALA A 104 -3.14 -3.95 -22.16
CA ALA A 104 -3.08 -2.57 -21.72
C ALA A 104 -2.64 -2.57 -20.26
N THR A 105 -1.34 -2.38 -20.02
CA THR A 105 -0.69 -1.84 -18.81
C THR A 105 -1.62 -1.64 -17.60
N LYS A 106 -2.14 -2.73 -17.01
CA LYS A 106 -2.89 -2.63 -15.77
C LYS A 106 -1.86 -2.48 -14.66
N PHE A 107 -1.94 -1.38 -13.90
CA PHE A 107 -1.05 -1.14 -12.78
C PHE A 107 -1.26 -2.24 -11.72
N ASP A 108 -0.33 -3.17 -11.61
CA ASP A 108 -0.43 -4.26 -10.64
C ASP A 108 -0.12 -3.73 -9.24
N LEU A 109 -1.19 -3.40 -8.50
CA LEU A 109 -1.10 -2.93 -7.12
C LEU A 109 -0.44 -3.95 -6.18
N HIS A 110 -0.51 -5.26 -6.46
CA HIS A 110 0.15 -6.28 -5.65
C HIS A 110 1.66 -6.24 -5.87
N HIS A 111 2.10 -6.14 -7.12
CA HIS A 111 3.51 -6.01 -7.43
C HIS A 111 4.07 -4.69 -6.89
N TRP A 112 3.35 -3.58 -7.12
CA TRP A 112 3.72 -2.26 -6.62
C TRP A 112 3.93 -2.27 -5.10
N ILE A 113 2.95 -2.72 -4.30
CA ILE A 113 3.13 -2.69 -2.84
C ILE A 113 4.27 -3.62 -2.37
N SER A 114 4.49 -4.73 -3.08
CA SER A 114 5.59 -5.66 -2.78
C SER A 114 6.98 -5.07 -3.09
N CYS A 115 7.07 -4.05 -3.94
CA CYS A 115 8.32 -3.36 -4.24
C CYS A 115 8.72 -2.32 -3.18
N PHE A 116 7.82 -1.99 -2.23
CA PHE A 116 8.15 -1.09 -1.15
C PHE A 116 8.94 -1.84 -0.06
N SER A 117 10.17 -1.41 0.18
CA SER A 117 11.01 -2.00 1.24
C SER A 117 10.56 -1.50 2.62
N PHE A 118 9.71 -2.27 3.29
CA PHE A 118 9.40 -2.04 4.68
C PHE A 118 10.64 -2.27 5.55
N THR A 119 11.14 -1.24 6.21
CA THR A 119 12.14 -1.42 7.28
C THR A 119 11.43 -2.00 8.49
N GLU A 120 11.94 -3.10 9.05
CA GLU A 120 11.49 -3.63 10.35
C GLU A 120 11.90 -2.62 11.43
N ASP A 121 11.08 -1.60 11.67
CA ASP A 121 11.25 -0.72 12.81
C ASP A 121 10.96 -1.53 14.09
N PRO A 122 11.94 -1.62 15.03
CA PRO A 122 11.87 -2.49 16.21
C PRO A 122 10.77 -2.12 17.22
N GLU A 123 10.02 -1.04 16.99
CA GLU A 123 8.89 -0.63 17.84
C GLU A 123 7.54 -1.24 17.43
N THR A 124 7.49 -2.10 16.41
CA THR A 124 6.27 -2.85 16.06
C THR A 124 6.44 -4.36 16.19
N ASP A 125 7.01 -4.82 17.31
CA ASP A 125 6.88 -6.21 17.77
C ASP A 125 5.67 -6.26 18.73
N GLN A 126 4.60 -6.98 18.41
CA GLN A 126 4.29 -8.18 19.21
C GLN A 126 3.39 -9.22 18.52
N ASN A 127 3.12 -9.16 17.21
CA ASN A 127 2.19 -10.15 16.59
C ASN A 127 2.37 -10.36 15.08
N TYR A 128 3.58 -10.64 14.59
CA TYR A 128 3.74 -10.97 13.16
C TYR A 128 4.64 -12.17 12.93
N ILE A 129 4.03 -13.36 13.01
CA ILE A 129 4.59 -14.57 12.43
C ILE A 129 4.39 -14.52 10.90
N GLN A 130 5.53 -14.59 10.22
CA GLN A 130 5.77 -15.19 8.90
C GLN A 130 5.43 -14.37 7.64
N GLY A 131 6.49 -13.87 7.00
CA GLY A 131 6.42 -13.23 5.70
C GLY A 131 7.78 -12.94 5.04
N ASN A 132 8.67 -13.94 4.97
CA ASN A 132 9.77 -14.09 4.01
C ASN A 132 10.79 -12.94 3.86
N TYR A 133 11.87 -13.04 4.62
CA TYR A 133 13.10 -12.27 4.51
C TYR A 133 13.65 -12.22 3.08
N CYS A 134 13.77 -11.03 2.51
CA CYS A 134 14.68 -10.78 1.40
C CYS A 134 16.11 -10.90 1.93
N HIS A 135 16.82 -11.93 1.48
CA HIS A 135 18.24 -12.14 1.72
C HIS A 135 19.06 -10.92 1.25
N VAL A 136 19.45 -10.06 2.19
CA VAL A 136 20.66 -9.26 2.02
C VAL A 136 21.84 -10.15 2.39
N PHE A 137 22.47 -10.75 1.36
CA PHE A 137 23.81 -11.31 1.50
C PHE A 137 24.78 -10.14 1.72
N ASP A 138 24.97 -9.80 2.99
CA ASP A 138 26.08 -8.98 3.45
C ASP A 138 27.33 -9.87 3.38
N ILE A 139 28.12 -9.73 2.31
CA ILE A 139 29.44 -10.37 2.21
C ILE A 139 30.36 -9.61 3.16
N LEU A 140 30.40 -10.07 4.41
CA LEU A 140 31.45 -9.74 5.37
C LEU A 140 32.59 -10.75 5.25
N SER A 141 33.78 -10.18 5.03
CA SER A 141 35.09 -10.63 5.51
C SER A 141 35.39 -12.13 5.51
N LEU A 142 36.18 -12.56 4.54
CA LEU A 142 37.21 -13.57 4.79
C LEU A 142 38.57 -12.86 4.78
N TYR A 143 39.06 -12.63 6.00
CA TYR A 143 40.48 -12.53 6.31
C TYR A 143 40.99 -13.96 6.55
#